data_AF-A0A6P4FQW1-F1
#
_entry.id   AF-A0A6P4FQW1-F1
#
_cell.length_a   1.000
_cell.length_b   1.000
_cell.length_c   1.000
_cell.angle_alpha   90.00
_cell.angle_beta   90.00
_cell.angle_gamma   90.00
#
_symmetry.space_group_name_H-M   'P 1'
#
loop_
_entity.id
_entity.type
_entity.pdbx_description
1 polymer ?
#
loop_
_entity_poly.entity_id
_entity_poly.type
_entity_poly.pdbx_seq_one_letter_code
_entity_poly.pdbx_strand_id
1 'polypeptide(L)'
;MSGLINDIQRIIGDIQSGKQAIRNKGIEQLDEKLSNCREDLNALLQSKRCDLSWPVLFDVSKEALIKHAGSLEDANEKTFKTLAVKNYLYDNVLEKITKFNLEAGMQSSGNGHFLAKTSIFNAFEEGIKMRVVVKHFGDRIVSLLDRGIYSSATYVRDLKINEYSRILSYLFEVNVERDEVLSTRILKCITKTVTLAKDRVQLHADLVEYLPELKNFANYANGARKLEIVRLYLIFATELSLNYHHQLCIHMQEILPKLCEFHEEDVFRDDTRNLFFQCITKSLHSLYPKLDMCDFNTLGVPLHEKWTQCLLRLKTMVNVEIRKNSLARYKTSQLSNDKFSEPFIKMSALVMYI
;
A
#
# COMPACT_ATOMS: atom_id res chain seq x y z
N MET A 1 -28.28 30.00 -9.56
CA MET A 1 -27.77 28.90 -10.42
C MET A 1 -26.92 29.38 -11.60
N SER A 2 -27.33 30.35 -12.42
CA SER A 2 -26.53 30.81 -13.59
C SER A 2 -25.14 31.38 -13.24
N GLY A 3 -25.02 32.13 -12.13
CA GLY A 3 -23.72 32.69 -11.70
C GLY A 3 -22.68 31.64 -11.33
N LEU A 4 -23.06 30.62 -10.55
CA LEU A 4 -22.16 29.53 -10.16
C LEU A 4 -21.70 28.69 -11.36
N ILE A 5 -22.58 28.47 -12.35
CA ILE A 5 -22.23 27.78 -13.60
C ILE A 5 -21.11 28.53 -14.32
N ASN A 6 -21.33 29.83 -14.56
CA ASN A 6 -20.36 30.66 -15.28
C ASN A 6 -19.02 30.73 -14.54
N ASP A 7 -19.06 30.82 -13.21
CA ASP A 7 -17.85 30.79 -12.39
C ASP A 7 -17.09 29.47 -12.51
N ILE A 8 -17.78 28.32 -12.44
CA ILE A 8 -17.13 27.01 -12.55
C ILE A 8 -16.59 26.76 -13.97
N GLN A 9 -17.30 27.19 -15.01
CA GLN A 9 -16.80 27.12 -16.38
C GLN A 9 -15.53 27.97 -16.57
N ARG A 10 -15.51 29.18 -16.00
CA ARG A 10 -14.30 30.03 -16.00
C ARG A 10 -13.15 29.35 -15.28
N ILE A 11 -13.39 28.81 -14.08
CA ILE A 11 -12.38 28.09 -13.28
C ILE A 11 -11.81 26.91 -14.07
N ILE A 12 -12.65 26.11 -14.73
CA ILE A 12 -12.20 24.99 -15.57
C ILE A 12 -11.30 25.49 -16.71
N GLY A 13 -11.70 26.57 -17.39
CA GLY A 13 -10.87 27.19 -18.43
C GLY A 13 -9.51 27.66 -17.92
N ASP A 14 -9.47 28.24 -16.72
CA ASP A 14 -8.23 28.66 -16.06
C ASP A 14 -7.34 27.44 -15.70
N ILE A 15 -7.92 26.37 -15.17
CA ILE A 15 -7.23 25.12 -14.82
C ILE A 15 -6.61 24.45 -16.06
N GLN A 16 -7.33 24.46 -17.18
CA GLN A 16 -6.86 23.86 -18.43
C GLN A 16 -5.74 24.69 -19.11
N SER A 17 -5.54 25.94 -18.67
CA SER A 17 -4.54 26.84 -19.22
C SER A 17 -3.12 26.26 -19.19
N GLY A 18 -2.38 26.44 -20.29
CA GLY A 18 -0.96 26.14 -20.35
C GLY A 18 -0.12 27.06 -19.45
N LYS A 19 -0.63 28.26 -19.12
CA LYS A 19 0.09 29.25 -18.29
C LYS A 19 0.01 28.87 -16.81
N GLN A 20 1.15 28.56 -16.21
CA GLN A 20 1.28 28.13 -14.81
C GLN A 20 0.57 29.05 -13.81
N ALA A 21 0.73 30.38 -13.95
CA ALA A 21 0.11 31.35 -13.03
C ALA A 21 -1.43 31.32 -13.08
N ILE A 22 -2.01 31.17 -14.27
CA ILE A 22 -3.46 31.10 -14.47
C ILE A 22 -3.99 29.78 -13.91
N ARG A 23 -3.33 28.67 -14.25
CA ARG A 23 -3.69 27.34 -13.75
C ARG A 23 -3.66 27.25 -12.23
N ASN A 24 -2.62 27.78 -11.60
CA ASN A 24 -2.50 27.82 -10.14
C ASN A 24 -3.65 28.61 -9.50
N LYS A 25 -4.03 29.75 -10.09
CA LYS A 25 -5.18 30.54 -9.61
C LYS A 25 -6.50 29.80 -9.80
N GLY A 26 -6.68 29.12 -10.93
CA GLY A 26 -7.87 28.29 -11.18
C GLY A 26 -8.01 27.16 -10.14
N ILE A 27 -6.91 26.46 -9.85
CA ILE A 27 -6.88 25.40 -8.84
C ILE A 27 -7.16 25.93 -7.43
N GLU A 28 -6.60 27.09 -7.07
CA GLU A 28 -6.88 27.75 -5.79
C GLU A 28 -8.37 28.11 -5.65
N GLN A 29 -8.96 28.72 -6.69
CA GLN A 29 -10.40 29.02 -6.71
C GLN A 29 -11.26 27.75 -6.64
N LEU A 30 -10.85 26.67 -7.31
CA LEU A 30 -11.57 25.40 -7.21
C LEU A 30 -11.49 24.82 -5.79
N ASP A 31 -10.33 24.89 -5.15
CA ASP A 31 -10.16 24.42 -3.77
C ASP A 31 -11.08 25.16 -2.79
N GLU A 32 -11.19 26.49 -2.95
CA GLU A 32 -12.11 27.33 -2.17
C GLU A 32 -13.57 26.95 -2.43
N LYS A 33 -13.97 26.75 -3.69
CA LYS A 33 -15.35 26.37 -4.04
C LYS A 33 -15.71 24.99 -3.49
N LEU A 34 -14.79 24.03 -3.54
CA LEU A 34 -15.00 22.69 -2.97
C LEU A 34 -15.16 22.75 -1.43
N SER A 35 -14.49 23.69 -0.75
CA SER A 35 -14.64 23.89 0.70
C SER A 35 -15.96 24.58 1.06
N ASN A 36 -16.31 25.66 0.35
CA ASN A 36 -17.32 26.61 0.81
C ASN A 36 -18.69 26.43 0.15
N CYS A 37 -18.75 25.78 -1.01
CA CYS A 37 -19.97 25.69 -1.84
C CYS A 37 -20.31 24.24 -2.21
N ARG A 38 -19.98 23.27 -1.35
CA ARG A 38 -20.11 21.84 -1.67
C ARG A 38 -21.52 21.43 -2.10
N GLU A 39 -22.54 21.82 -1.34
CA GLU A 39 -23.93 21.42 -1.62
C GLU A 39 -24.44 22.03 -2.93
N ASP A 40 -24.14 23.30 -3.17
CA ASP A 40 -24.46 24.01 -4.40
C ASP A 40 -23.75 23.38 -5.62
N LEU A 41 -22.48 22.98 -5.46
CA LEU A 41 -21.71 22.27 -6.48
C LEU A 41 -22.30 20.91 -6.78
N ASN A 42 -22.70 20.14 -5.76
CA ASN A 42 -23.36 18.86 -5.94
C ASN A 42 -24.66 19.00 -6.72
N ALA A 43 -25.52 19.95 -6.33
CA ALA A 43 -26.77 20.22 -7.03
C ALA A 43 -26.52 20.64 -8.48
N LEU A 44 -25.46 21.43 -8.71
CA LEU A 44 -25.11 21.88 -10.05
C LEU A 44 -24.61 20.75 -10.94
N LEU A 45 -23.62 19.98 -10.48
CA LEU A 45 -22.93 18.95 -11.26
C LEU A 45 -23.76 17.67 -11.45
N GLN A 46 -24.87 17.54 -10.73
CA GLN A 46 -25.87 16.49 -10.95
C GLN A 46 -27.03 16.96 -11.85
N SER A 47 -27.11 18.26 -12.15
CA SER A 47 -28.15 18.81 -13.01
C SER A 47 -27.92 18.40 -14.46
N LYS A 48 -28.92 17.78 -15.09
CA LYS A 48 -28.90 17.45 -16.53
C LYS A 48 -28.99 18.68 -17.46
N ARG A 49 -29.00 19.90 -16.91
CA ARG A 49 -29.23 21.14 -17.66
C ARG A 49 -27.93 21.81 -18.14
N CYS A 50 -26.76 21.26 -17.79
CA CYS A 50 -25.46 21.74 -18.26
C CYS A 50 -24.50 20.58 -18.50
N ASP A 51 -23.52 20.78 -19.39
CA ASP A 51 -22.49 19.78 -19.72
C ASP A 51 -21.38 19.67 -18.64
N LEU A 52 -21.62 20.21 -17.45
CA LEU A 52 -20.70 20.12 -16.32
C LEU A 52 -21.05 18.92 -15.46
N SER A 53 -20.04 18.12 -15.13
CA SER A 53 -20.21 16.94 -14.28
C SER A 53 -18.98 16.72 -13.40
N TRP A 54 -19.15 15.95 -12.33
CA TRP A 54 -18.05 15.56 -11.46
C TRP A 54 -16.92 14.82 -12.19
N PRO A 55 -17.18 13.88 -13.13
CA PRO A 55 -16.12 13.29 -13.96
C PRO A 55 -15.29 14.32 -14.72
N VAL A 56 -15.94 15.30 -15.37
CA VAL A 56 -15.23 16.37 -16.09
C VAL A 56 -14.33 17.16 -15.14
N LEU A 57 -14.85 17.53 -13.96
CA LEU A 57 -14.08 18.28 -12.97
C LEU A 57 -12.89 17.47 -12.41
N PHE A 58 -13.07 16.17 -12.21
CA PHE A 58 -12.01 15.26 -11.78
C PHE A 58 -10.91 15.14 -12.84
N ASP A 59 -11.28 14.94 -14.11
CA ASP A 59 -10.33 14.79 -15.22
C ASP A 59 -9.48 16.04 -15.43
N VAL A 60 -10.10 17.23 -15.44
CA VAL A 60 -9.33 18.49 -15.59
C VAL A 60 -8.42 18.75 -14.40
N SER A 61 -8.83 18.37 -13.18
CA SER A 61 -8.00 18.50 -11.98
C SER A 61 -6.80 17.55 -12.01
N LYS A 62 -7.04 16.30 -12.43
CA LYS A 62 -5.98 15.29 -12.65
C LYS A 62 -4.96 15.77 -13.68
N GLU A 63 -5.41 16.23 -14.84
CA GLU A 63 -4.53 16.75 -15.88
C GLU A 63 -3.73 17.97 -15.42
N ALA A 64 -4.34 18.85 -14.63
CA ALA A 64 -3.66 20.01 -14.07
C ALA A 64 -2.55 19.62 -13.09
N LEU A 65 -2.77 18.60 -12.26
CA LEU A 65 -1.74 18.04 -11.38
C LEU A 65 -0.56 17.49 -12.19
N ILE A 66 -0.83 16.71 -13.24
CA ILE A 66 0.21 16.15 -14.12
C ILE A 66 1.02 17.28 -14.80
N LYS A 67 0.34 18.31 -15.33
CA LYS A 67 0.98 19.49 -15.92
C LYS A 67 1.81 20.29 -14.90
N HIS A 68 1.35 20.36 -13.65
CA HIS A 68 2.10 21.00 -12.57
C HIS A 68 3.35 20.21 -12.17
N ALA A 69 3.25 18.87 -12.13
CA ALA A 69 4.42 18.02 -11.94
C ALA A 69 5.48 18.25 -13.03
N GLY A 70 5.08 18.28 -14.30
CA GLY A 70 6.00 18.62 -15.41
C GLY A 70 6.62 20.01 -15.25
N SER A 71 5.81 21.00 -14.84
CA SER A 71 6.28 22.36 -14.56
C SER A 71 7.31 22.44 -13.43
N LEU A 72 7.26 21.55 -12.44
CA LEU A 72 8.27 21.45 -11.38
C LEU A 72 9.59 20.89 -11.90
N GLU A 73 9.55 19.92 -12.80
CA GLU A 73 10.74 19.30 -13.37
C GLU A 73 11.52 20.28 -14.27
N ASP A 74 10.79 21.10 -15.03
CA ASP A 74 11.38 22.10 -15.93
C ASP A 74 11.82 23.40 -15.21
N ALA A 75 11.53 23.54 -13.91
CA ALA A 75 11.76 24.77 -13.18
C ALA A 75 13.22 24.93 -12.72
N ASN A 76 13.76 26.15 -12.86
CA ASN A 76 14.99 26.54 -12.16
C ASN A 76 14.76 26.59 -10.63
N GLU A 77 15.84 26.62 -9.84
CA GLU A 77 15.76 26.52 -8.38
C GLU A 77 14.82 27.54 -7.72
N LYS A 78 14.82 28.79 -8.20
CA LYS A 78 13.97 29.86 -7.66
C LYS A 78 12.49 29.57 -7.96
N THR A 79 12.17 29.25 -9.20
CA THR A 79 10.81 28.93 -9.64
C THR A 79 10.31 27.65 -8.99
N PHE A 80 11.18 26.65 -8.83
CA PHE A 80 10.86 25.38 -8.18
C PHE A 80 10.33 25.60 -6.77
N LYS A 81 11.04 26.40 -5.94
CA LYS A 81 10.61 26.71 -4.57
C LYS A 81 9.22 27.35 -4.55
N THR A 82 8.94 28.27 -5.46
CA THR A 82 7.61 28.92 -5.56
C THR A 82 6.51 27.96 -5.99
N LEU A 83 6.80 27.06 -6.94
CA LEU A 83 5.82 26.08 -7.44
C LEU A 83 5.57 24.96 -6.42
N ALA A 84 6.61 24.48 -5.74
CA ALA A 84 6.51 23.38 -4.78
C ALA A 84 5.61 23.74 -3.59
N VAL A 85 5.63 25.00 -3.16
CA VAL A 85 4.72 25.51 -2.11
C VAL A 85 3.25 25.40 -2.52
N LYS A 86 2.93 25.27 -3.81
CA LYS A 86 1.55 25.14 -4.31
C LYS A 86 1.09 23.70 -4.52
N ASN A 87 1.95 22.69 -4.31
CA ASN A 87 1.58 21.29 -4.53
C ASN A 87 0.34 20.88 -3.73
N TYR A 88 0.24 21.35 -2.48
CA TYR A 88 -0.88 21.04 -1.60
C TYR A 88 -2.24 21.43 -2.20
N LEU A 89 -2.32 22.45 -3.05
CA LEU A 89 -3.59 22.86 -3.67
C LEU A 89 -4.10 21.79 -4.63
N TYR A 90 -3.22 21.25 -5.47
CA TYR A 90 -3.55 20.18 -6.41
C TYR A 90 -3.92 18.89 -5.66
N ASP A 91 -3.19 18.58 -4.59
CA ASP A 91 -3.49 17.44 -3.72
C ASP A 91 -4.85 17.56 -3.04
N ASN A 92 -5.17 18.74 -2.51
CA ASN A 92 -6.42 19.03 -1.82
C ASN A 92 -7.62 18.92 -2.75
N VAL A 93 -7.54 19.47 -3.96
CA VAL A 93 -8.64 19.41 -4.93
C VAL A 93 -8.96 17.94 -5.26
N LEU A 94 -7.96 17.14 -5.62
CA LEU A 94 -8.19 15.72 -5.90
C LEU A 94 -8.65 14.94 -4.67
N GLU A 95 -8.15 15.28 -3.47
CA GLU A 95 -8.62 14.67 -2.22
C GLU A 95 -10.11 14.91 -2.00
N LYS A 96 -10.54 16.17 -2.09
CA LYS A 96 -11.91 16.60 -1.83
C LYS A 96 -12.86 15.94 -2.81
N ILE A 97 -12.55 15.95 -4.11
CA ILE A 97 -13.37 15.29 -5.13
C ILE A 97 -13.50 13.78 -4.83
N THR A 98 -12.38 13.11 -4.52
CA THR A 98 -12.38 11.67 -4.21
C THR A 98 -13.18 11.37 -2.94
N LYS A 99 -13.03 12.19 -1.90
CA LYS A 99 -13.79 12.08 -0.65
C LYS A 99 -15.29 12.30 -0.86
N PHE A 100 -15.67 13.33 -1.61
CA PHE A 100 -17.07 13.59 -1.93
C PHE A 100 -17.69 12.43 -2.72
N ASN A 101 -16.91 11.81 -3.62
CA ASN A 101 -17.35 10.64 -4.37
C ASN A 101 -17.64 9.44 -3.47
N LEU A 102 -16.77 9.19 -2.49
CA LEU A 102 -16.99 8.12 -1.51
C LEU A 102 -18.22 8.39 -0.64
N GLU A 103 -18.34 9.61 -0.12
CA GLU A 103 -19.48 9.99 0.73
C GLU A 103 -20.80 9.87 -0.02
N ALA A 104 -20.85 10.24 -1.30
CA ALA A 104 -22.03 10.05 -2.15
C ALA A 104 -22.39 8.56 -2.32
N GLY A 105 -21.41 7.67 -2.48
CA GLY A 105 -21.65 6.24 -2.63
C GLY A 105 -21.99 5.50 -1.34
N MET A 106 -21.76 6.10 -0.17
CA MET A 106 -22.15 5.54 1.13
C MET A 106 -23.59 5.88 1.53
N GLN A 107 -24.23 6.84 0.87
CA GLN A 107 -25.60 7.25 1.17
C GLN A 107 -26.60 6.25 0.57
N SER A 108 -27.36 5.55 1.41
CA SER A 108 -28.40 4.59 1.01
C SER A 108 -29.53 5.19 0.16
N SER A 109 -29.70 6.51 0.19
CA SER A 109 -30.70 7.28 -0.56
C SER A 109 -30.12 8.04 -1.76
N GLY A 110 -28.82 7.94 -2.02
CA GLY A 110 -28.12 8.66 -3.09
C GLY A 110 -28.12 7.92 -4.43
N ASN A 111 -27.72 8.62 -5.49
CA ASN A 111 -27.53 8.06 -6.84
C ASN A 111 -26.27 7.17 -6.97
N GLY A 112 -25.71 6.71 -5.86
CA GLY A 112 -24.41 6.03 -5.80
C GLY A 112 -23.22 6.98 -6.01
N HIS A 113 -22.07 6.40 -6.32
CA HIS A 113 -20.87 7.16 -6.65
C HIS A 113 -21.05 7.97 -7.95
N PHE A 114 -20.50 9.18 -8.01
CA PHE A 114 -20.56 10.03 -9.22
C PHE A 114 -19.35 9.87 -10.14
N LEU A 115 -18.23 9.32 -9.66
CA LEU A 115 -17.12 8.87 -10.50
C LEU A 115 -17.26 7.37 -10.75
N ALA A 116 -16.85 6.91 -11.92
CA ALA A 116 -16.67 5.48 -12.13
C ALA A 116 -15.36 5.02 -11.47
N LYS A 117 -15.32 3.77 -11.00
CA LYS A 117 -14.08 3.09 -10.54
C LYS A 117 -12.97 3.23 -11.58
N THR A 118 -13.30 3.08 -12.86
CA THR A 118 -12.36 3.17 -13.99
C THR A 118 -11.72 4.55 -14.09
N SER A 119 -12.44 5.64 -13.80
CA SER A 119 -11.87 7.00 -13.79
C SER A 119 -10.78 7.14 -12.73
N ILE A 120 -11.03 6.64 -11.51
CA ILE A 120 -10.06 6.69 -10.41
C ILE A 120 -8.87 5.78 -10.70
N PHE A 121 -9.14 4.56 -11.21
CA PHE A 121 -8.10 3.60 -11.57
C PHE A 121 -7.18 4.12 -12.68
N ASN A 122 -7.75 4.71 -13.74
CA ASN A 122 -6.97 5.28 -14.84
C ASN A 122 -6.13 6.48 -14.35
N ALA A 123 -6.67 7.31 -13.46
CA ALA A 123 -5.90 8.41 -12.87
C ALA A 123 -4.71 7.90 -12.03
N PHE A 124 -4.89 6.83 -11.26
CA PHE A 124 -3.78 6.15 -10.58
C PHE A 124 -2.75 5.64 -11.60
N GLU A 125 -3.20 4.92 -12.62
CA GLU A 125 -2.33 4.28 -13.60
C GLU A 125 -1.52 5.30 -14.42
N GLU A 126 -2.14 6.38 -14.88
CA GLU A 126 -1.45 7.46 -15.59
C GLU A 126 -0.43 8.14 -14.69
N GLY A 127 -0.80 8.45 -13.44
CA GLY A 127 0.07 9.13 -12.49
C GLY A 127 1.28 8.28 -12.06
N ILE A 128 1.07 7.00 -11.75
CA ILE A 128 2.13 6.13 -11.20
C ILE A 128 3.21 5.80 -12.24
N LYS A 129 2.86 5.78 -13.53
CA LYS A 129 3.80 5.58 -14.64
C LYS A 129 4.75 6.76 -14.86
N MET A 130 4.36 7.96 -14.44
CA MET A 130 5.13 9.17 -14.68
C MET A 130 6.05 9.46 -13.50
N ARG A 131 7.36 9.22 -13.67
CA ARG A 131 8.38 9.43 -12.61
C ARG A 131 8.30 10.82 -11.95
N VAL A 132 8.09 11.87 -12.75
CA VAL A 132 7.94 13.25 -12.25
C VAL A 132 6.70 13.42 -11.37
N VAL A 133 5.59 12.75 -11.70
CA VAL A 133 4.36 12.79 -10.90
C VAL A 133 4.59 12.04 -9.60
N VAL A 134 5.21 10.86 -9.65
CA VAL A 134 5.55 10.08 -8.44
C VAL A 134 6.45 10.88 -7.49
N LYS A 135 7.47 11.57 -8.02
CA LYS A 135 8.42 12.39 -7.27
C LYS A 135 7.75 13.53 -6.47
N HIS A 136 6.69 14.12 -7.01
CA HIS A 136 6.05 15.31 -6.41
C HIS A 136 4.68 15.05 -5.79
N PHE A 137 4.00 13.99 -6.23
CA PHE A 137 2.61 13.68 -5.92
C PHE A 137 2.37 12.18 -5.71
N GLY A 138 3.42 11.37 -5.54
CA GLY A 138 3.30 9.92 -5.38
C GLY A 138 2.37 9.52 -4.24
N ASP A 139 2.42 10.27 -3.13
CA ASP A 139 1.50 10.07 -2.00
C ASP A 139 0.03 10.17 -2.43
N ARG A 140 -0.28 11.20 -3.22
CA ARG A 140 -1.63 11.43 -3.72
C ARG A 140 -2.07 10.37 -4.72
N ILE A 141 -1.19 9.99 -5.64
CA ILE A 141 -1.46 8.96 -6.64
C ILE A 141 -1.76 7.61 -5.97
N VAL A 142 -0.92 7.18 -5.03
CA VAL A 142 -1.15 5.92 -4.27
C VAL A 142 -2.44 6.01 -3.45
N SER A 143 -2.81 7.20 -2.96
CA SER A 143 -4.06 7.39 -2.24
C SER A 143 -5.31 7.18 -3.10
N LEU A 144 -5.25 7.32 -4.42
CA LEU A 144 -6.41 7.04 -5.29
C LEU A 144 -6.83 5.58 -5.17
N LEU A 145 -5.87 4.66 -4.95
CA LEU A 145 -6.18 3.28 -4.60
C LEU A 145 -6.71 3.19 -3.17
N ASP A 146 -5.90 3.58 -2.19
CA ASP A 146 -6.18 3.31 -0.78
C ASP A 146 -7.44 4.00 -0.24
N ARG A 147 -7.59 5.28 -0.59
CA ARG A 147 -8.70 6.16 -0.17
C ARG A 147 -9.72 6.44 -1.28
N GLY A 148 -9.52 5.98 -2.51
CA GLY A 148 -10.49 6.18 -3.59
C GLY A 148 -11.22 4.90 -3.97
N ILE A 149 -10.48 3.81 -4.17
CA ILE A 149 -11.03 2.52 -4.58
C ILE A 149 -11.28 1.62 -3.38
N TYR A 150 -10.25 1.35 -2.57
CA TYR A 150 -10.30 0.35 -1.50
C TYR A 150 -11.20 0.73 -0.33
N SER A 151 -11.56 2.00 -0.21
CA SER A 151 -12.53 2.48 0.78
C SER A 151 -14.00 2.24 0.38
N SER A 152 -14.27 1.81 -0.85
CA SER A 152 -15.62 1.45 -1.32
C SER A 152 -15.72 -0.06 -1.55
N ALA A 153 -16.59 -0.72 -0.78
CA ALA A 153 -16.87 -2.14 -0.97
C ALA A 153 -17.44 -2.46 -2.36
N THR A 154 -18.16 -1.52 -2.97
CA THR A 154 -18.68 -1.65 -4.35
C THR A 154 -17.52 -1.68 -5.34
N TYR A 155 -16.61 -0.71 -5.27
CA TYR A 155 -15.46 -0.69 -6.17
C TYR A 155 -14.52 -1.86 -5.99
N VAL A 156 -14.27 -2.28 -4.75
CA VAL A 156 -13.45 -3.47 -4.46
C VAL A 156 -14.05 -4.72 -5.10
N ARG A 157 -15.38 -4.89 -5.00
CA ARG A 157 -16.08 -6.02 -5.62
C ARG A 157 -15.96 -6.01 -7.15
N ASP A 158 -15.97 -4.82 -7.74
CA ASP A 158 -15.92 -4.60 -9.18
C ASP A 158 -14.48 -4.60 -9.75
N LEU A 159 -13.45 -4.69 -8.90
CA LEU A 159 -12.06 -4.82 -9.36
C LEU A 159 -11.86 -6.19 -10.04
N LYS A 160 -11.31 -6.13 -11.25
CA LYS A 160 -10.99 -7.30 -12.07
C LYS A 160 -9.59 -7.81 -11.73
N ILE A 161 -9.36 -9.10 -11.98
CA ILE A 161 -8.05 -9.75 -11.76
C ILE A 161 -6.92 -9.00 -12.47
N ASN A 162 -7.12 -8.62 -13.74
CA ASN A 162 -6.14 -7.85 -14.49
C ASN A 162 -5.86 -6.45 -13.92
N GLU A 163 -6.81 -5.85 -13.19
CA GLU A 163 -6.60 -4.57 -12.52
C GLU A 163 -5.77 -4.73 -11.25
N TYR A 164 -6.01 -5.79 -10.46
CA TYR A 164 -5.14 -6.14 -9.34
C TYR A 164 -3.71 -6.42 -9.79
N SER A 165 -3.55 -7.23 -10.84
CA SER A 165 -2.24 -7.56 -11.43
C SER A 165 -1.47 -6.30 -11.84
N ARG A 166 -2.13 -5.39 -12.58
CA ARG A 166 -1.54 -4.10 -12.98
C ARG A 166 -1.18 -3.21 -11.79
N ILE A 167 -2.03 -3.16 -10.76
CA ILE A 167 -1.71 -2.42 -9.53
C ILE A 167 -0.44 -2.96 -8.89
N LEU A 168 -0.34 -4.29 -8.73
CA LEU A 168 0.84 -4.91 -8.13
C LEU A 168 2.10 -4.61 -8.95
N SER A 169 2.06 -4.80 -10.27
CA SER A 169 3.18 -4.46 -11.15
C SER A 169 3.65 -3.02 -10.98
N TYR A 170 2.74 -2.04 -11.04
CA TYR A 170 3.15 -0.64 -10.85
C TYR A 170 3.68 -0.35 -9.45
N LEU A 171 3.12 -0.95 -8.40
CA LEU A 171 3.55 -0.69 -7.03
C LEU A 171 4.87 -1.38 -6.68
N PHE A 172 5.16 -2.57 -7.23
CA PHE A 172 6.44 -3.24 -7.03
C PHE A 172 7.57 -2.62 -7.85
N GLU A 173 7.28 -2.15 -9.08
CA GLU A 173 8.28 -1.62 -10.00
C GLU A 173 8.57 -0.12 -9.82
N VAL A 174 7.72 0.60 -9.06
CA VAL A 174 7.92 2.05 -8.86
C VAL A 174 9.15 2.31 -7.99
N ASN A 175 10.14 2.99 -8.58
CA ASN A 175 11.34 3.38 -7.88
C ASN A 175 11.13 4.71 -7.12
N VAL A 176 11.28 4.66 -5.80
CA VAL A 176 11.14 5.79 -4.87
C VAL A 176 12.39 6.01 -4.01
N GLU A 177 13.55 5.52 -4.46
CA GLU A 177 14.92 5.47 -3.90
C GLU A 177 15.30 6.29 -2.63
N ARG A 178 14.68 7.45 -2.36
CA ARG A 178 15.00 8.33 -1.22
C ARG A 178 13.81 8.78 -0.39
N ASP A 179 12.57 8.48 -0.80
CA ASP A 179 11.37 8.85 -0.06
C ASP A 179 10.91 7.68 0.81
N GLU A 180 11.32 7.69 2.08
CA GLU A 180 10.99 6.62 3.00
C GLU A 180 9.49 6.52 3.33
N VAL A 181 8.80 7.66 3.33
CA VAL A 181 7.38 7.76 3.66
C VAL A 181 6.56 7.16 2.53
N LEU A 182 6.83 7.58 1.29
CA LEU A 182 6.18 7.06 0.11
C LEU A 182 6.46 5.57 -0.09
N SER A 183 7.72 5.12 0.09
CA SER A 183 8.09 3.70 0.06
C SER A 183 7.25 2.87 1.04
N THR A 184 7.07 3.37 2.27
CA THR A 184 6.26 2.69 3.28
C THR A 184 4.78 2.67 2.90
N ARG A 185 4.28 3.75 2.28
CA ARG A 185 2.91 3.84 1.80
C ARG A 185 2.62 2.91 0.63
N ILE A 186 3.55 2.80 -0.32
CA ILE A 186 3.50 1.83 -1.42
C ILE A 186 3.42 0.41 -0.84
N LEU A 187 4.29 0.06 0.10
CA LEU A 187 4.28 -1.27 0.70
C LEU A 187 2.95 -1.58 1.41
N LYS A 188 2.38 -0.62 2.15
CA LYS A 188 1.03 -0.76 2.73
C LYS A 188 -0.05 -0.97 1.66
N CYS A 189 0.06 -0.25 0.55
CA CYS A 189 -0.85 -0.37 -0.58
C CYS A 189 -0.74 -1.76 -1.23
N ILE A 190 0.48 -2.29 -1.41
CA ILE A 190 0.73 -3.65 -1.88
C ILE A 190 0.07 -4.65 -0.92
N THR A 191 0.38 -4.59 0.38
CA THR A 191 -0.20 -5.50 1.39
C THR A 191 -1.73 -5.49 1.34
N LYS A 192 -2.33 -4.30 1.23
CA LYS A 192 -3.79 -4.16 1.11
C LYS A 192 -4.32 -4.73 -0.20
N THR A 193 -3.63 -4.50 -1.32
CA THR A 193 -3.98 -5.05 -2.64
C THR A 193 -4.03 -6.57 -2.60
N VAL A 194 -2.97 -7.21 -2.09
CA VAL A 194 -2.91 -8.67 -1.98
C VAL A 194 -3.97 -9.20 -1.01
N THR A 195 -4.18 -8.54 0.13
CA THR A 195 -5.22 -8.94 1.10
C THR A 195 -6.61 -8.91 0.49
N LEU A 196 -6.93 -7.87 -0.29
CA LEU A 196 -8.23 -7.75 -0.96
C LEU A 196 -8.40 -8.77 -2.09
N ALA A 197 -7.29 -9.25 -2.64
CA ALA A 197 -7.28 -10.17 -3.77
C ALA A 197 -7.01 -11.63 -3.37
N LYS A 198 -6.92 -11.94 -2.08
CA LYS A 198 -6.59 -13.28 -1.55
C LYS A 198 -7.48 -14.40 -2.10
N ASP A 199 -8.76 -14.11 -2.37
CA ASP A 199 -9.71 -15.10 -2.88
C ASP A 199 -9.57 -15.30 -4.41
N ARG A 200 -8.65 -14.58 -5.07
CA ARG A 200 -8.37 -14.62 -6.51
C ARG A 200 -7.07 -15.38 -6.78
N VAL A 201 -7.14 -16.72 -6.73
CA VAL A 201 -5.98 -17.63 -6.88
C VAL A 201 -5.12 -17.35 -8.13
N GLN A 202 -5.70 -16.79 -9.19
CA GLN A 202 -4.98 -16.40 -10.41
C GLN A 202 -3.85 -15.39 -10.15
N LEU A 203 -3.93 -14.59 -9.09
CA LEU A 203 -2.89 -13.62 -8.74
C LEU A 203 -1.69 -14.26 -8.03
N HIS A 204 -1.76 -15.54 -7.67
CA HIS A 204 -0.64 -16.20 -6.99
C HIS A 204 0.57 -16.31 -7.92
N ALA A 205 0.36 -16.40 -9.25
CA ALA A 205 1.44 -16.33 -10.23
C ALA A 205 2.18 -14.99 -10.12
N ASP A 206 1.45 -13.87 -10.12
CA ASP A 206 2.02 -12.53 -9.98
C ASP A 206 2.79 -12.40 -8.64
N LEU A 207 2.25 -12.92 -7.54
CA LEU A 207 2.94 -12.89 -6.24
C LEU A 207 4.26 -13.65 -6.26
N VAL A 208 4.37 -14.75 -7.00
CA VAL A 208 5.62 -15.51 -7.10
C VAL A 208 6.69 -14.68 -7.79
N GLU A 209 6.33 -13.93 -8.83
CA GLU A 209 7.26 -13.05 -9.55
C GLU A 209 7.84 -11.96 -8.64
N TYR A 210 7.06 -11.46 -7.67
CA TYR A 210 7.50 -10.43 -6.72
C TYR A 210 8.11 -10.98 -5.42
N LEU A 211 8.13 -12.30 -5.22
CA LEU A 211 8.73 -12.91 -4.04
C LEU A 211 10.22 -12.53 -3.83
N PRO A 212 11.07 -12.48 -4.88
CA PRO A 212 12.46 -12.02 -4.75
C PRO A 212 12.57 -10.56 -4.27
N GLU A 213 11.63 -9.71 -4.66
CA GLU A 213 11.64 -8.29 -4.30
C GLU A 213 11.44 -8.05 -2.80
N LEU A 214 10.83 -8.99 -2.08
CA LEU A 214 10.71 -8.88 -0.62
C LEU A 214 12.08 -8.81 0.07
N LYS A 215 13.08 -9.52 -0.45
CA LYS A 215 14.46 -9.45 0.06
C LYS A 215 15.05 -8.06 -0.18
N ASN A 216 14.85 -7.51 -1.36
CA ASN A 216 15.30 -6.16 -1.70
C ASN A 216 14.68 -5.13 -0.77
N PHE A 217 13.35 -5.17 -0.60
CA PHE A 217 12.66 -4.30 0.36
C PHE A 217 13.16 -4.49 1.78
N ALA A 218 13.45 -5.73 2.19
CA ALA A 218 13.93 -6.05 3.53
C ALA A 218 15.35 -5.51 3.79
N ASN A 219 16.22 -5.50 2.78
CA ASN A 219 17.59 -4.97 2.91
C ASN A 219 17.63 -3.48 3.25
N TYR A 220 16.66 -2.71 2.77
CA TYR A 220 16.59 -1.25 2.97
C TYR A 220 15.47 -0.84 3.94
N ALA A 221 14.92 -1.78 4.70
CA ALA A 221 13.79 -1.50 5.59
C ALA A 221 14.25 -0.85 6.90
N ASN A 222 13.60 0.26 7.26
CA ASN A 222 13.77 0.94 8.54
C ASN A 222 12.41 1.17 9.23
N GLY A 223 12.42 1.15 10.57
CA GLY A 223 11.26 1.45 11.41
C GLY A 223 9.98 0.73 11.00
N ALA A 224 8.91 1.50 10.72
CA ALA A 224 7.59 0.97 10.36
C ALA A 224 7.56 0.12 9.09
N ARG A 225 8.57 0.20 8.22
CA ARG A 225 8.64 -0.64 7.01
C ARG A 225 8.88 -2.11 7.34
N LYS A 226 9.67 -2.40 8.39
CA LYS A 226 9.97 -3.78 8.83
C LYS A 226 8.69 -4.54 9.18
N LEU A 227 7.75 -3.89 9.88
CA LEU A 227 6.41 -4.40 10.18
C LEU A 227 5.64 -4.80 8.91
N GLU A 228 5.60 -3.91 7.93
CA GLU A 228 4.83 -4.11 6.71
C GLU A 228 5.42 -5.22 5.85
N ILE A 229 6.75 -5.40 5.86
CA ILE A 229 7.41 -6.52 5.17
C ILE A 229 7.04 -7.85 5.83
N VAL A 230 7.02 -7.94 7.16
CA VAL A 230 6.58 -9.16 7.87
C VAL A 230 5.13 -9.49 7.53
N ARG A 231 4.25 -8.49 7.51
CA ARG A 231 2.85 -8.66 7.11
C ARG A 231 2.72 -9.19 5.68
N LEU A 232 3.44 -8.56 4.76
CA LEU A 232 3.41 -8.95 3.35
C LEU A 232 3.94 -10.37 3.18
N TYR A 233 5.08 -10.69 3.80
CA TYR A 233 5.66 -12.03 3.75
C TYR A 233 4.72 -13.10 4.33
N LEU A 234 3.99 -12.82 5.42
CA LEU A 234 3.01 -13.77 5.96
C LEU A 234 1.93 -14.13 4.92
N ILE A 235 1.47 -13.14 4.16
CA ILE A 235 0.49 -13.36 3.09
C ILE A 235 1.10 -14.25 2.01
N PHE A 236 2.30 -13.92 1.52
CA PHE A 236 2.99 -14.71 0.50
C PHE A 236 3.22 -16.15 0.96
N ALA A 237 3.71 -16.34 2.20
CA ALA A 237 3.92 -17.67 2.77
C ALA A 237 2.61 -18.45 2.92
N THR A 238 1.48 -17.78 3.15
CA THR A 238 0.17 -18.43 3.24
C THR A 238 -0.33 -18.84 1.86
N GLU A 239 -0.38 -17.90 0.92
CA GLU A 239 -0.99 -18.09 -0.40
C GLU A 239 -0.14 -18.97 -1.35
N LEU A 240 1.18 -18.96 -1.21
CA LEU A 240 2.10 -19.67 -2.10
C LEU A 240 2.50 -21.07 -1.59
N SER A 241 2.18 -21.40 -0.34
CA SER A 241 2.59 -22.65 0.32
C SER A 241 2.17 -23.94 -0.40
N LEU A 242 1.09 -23.90 -1.18
CA LEU A 242 0.57 -25.05 -1.91
C LEU A 242 1.00 -25.05 -3.37
N ASN A 243 0.50 -24.08 -4.15
CA ASN A 243 0.64 -24.09 -5.62
C ASN A 243 2.02 -23.66 -6.12
N TYR A 244 2.79 -22.95 -5.29
CA TYR A 244 4.12 -22.43 -5.62
C TYR A 244 5.13 -22.75 -4.52
N HIS A 245 4.93 -23.90 -3.88
CA HIS A 245 5.73 -24.39 -2.76
C HIS A 245 7.23 -24.30 -3.03
N HIS A 246 7.68 -24.78 -4.20
CA HIS A 246 9.10 -24.85 -4.53
C HIS A 246 9.74 -23.45 -4.57
N GLN A 247 9.10 -22.51 -5.27
CA GLN A 247 9.56 -21.12 -5.37
C GLN A 247 9.52 -20.42 -4.02
N LEU A 248 8.44 -20.60 -3.25
CA LEU A 248 8.36 -20.09 -1.87
C LEU A 248 9.55 -20.58 -1.04
N CYS A 249 9.83 -21.88 -1.09
CA CYS A 249 10.85 -22.51 -0.27
C CYS A 249 12.28 -22.15 -0.70
N ILE A 250 12.52 -21.85 -1.98
CA ILE A 250 13.81 -21.30 -2.43
C ILE A 250 14.00 -19.90 -1.84
N HIS A 251 13.05 -18.98 -2.07
CA HIS A 251 13.25 -17.57 -1.70
C HIS A 251 13.13 -17.30 -0.21
N MET A 252 12.33 -18.08 0.54
CA MET A 252 12.25 -17.90 1.99
C MET A 252 13.60 -18.11 2.70
N GLN A 253 14.49 -18.95 2.15
CA GLN A 253 15.81 -19.19 2.71
C GLN A 253 16.70 -17.93 2.65
N GLU A 254 16.34 -16.96 1.81
CA GLU A 254 16.99 -15.65 1.74
C GLU A 254 16.23 -14.56 2.51
N ILE A 255 14.90 -14.66 2.58
CA ILE A 255 14.04 -13.66 3.24
C ILE A 255 14.03 -13.85 4.77
N LEU A 256 13.85 -15.09 5.26
CA LEU A 256 13.74 -15.38 6.70
C LEU A 256 14.93 -14.89 7.53
N PRO A 257 16.20 -15.09 7.11
CA PRO A 257 17.33 -14.55 7.86
C PRO A 257 17.22 -13.04 8.11
N LYS A 258 16.69 -12.30 7.13
CA LYS A 258 16.48 -10.85 7.24
C LYS A 258 15.31 -10.51 8.18
N LEU A 259 14.25 -11.30 8.19
CA LEU A 259 13.16 -11.12 9.15
C LEU A 259 13.62 -11.40 10.59
N CYS A 260 14.53 -12.36 10.79
CA CYS A 260 15.16 -12.60 12.09
C CYS A 260 15.95 -11.38 12.58
N GLU A 261 16.69 -10.69 11.70
CA GLU A 261 17.39 -9.43 12.03
C GLU A 261 16.43 -8.38 12.57
N PHE A 262 15.27 -8.21 11.92
CA PHE A 262 14.28 -7.23 12.36
C PHE A 262 13.75 -7.49 13.77
N HIS A 263 13.60 -8.75 14.15
CA HIS A 263 13.17 -9.14 15.49
C HIS A 263 14.27 -8.88 16.53
N GLU A 264 15.54 -9.14 16.21
CA GLU A 264 16.65 -8.93 17.14
C GLU A 264 16.89 -7.47 17.48
N GLU A 265 16.58 -6.56 16.54
CA GLU A 265 16.58 -5.12 16.79
C GLU A 265 15.46 -4.64 17.73
N ASP A 266 14.61 -5.56 18.23
CA ASP A 266 13.50 -5.31 19.16
C ASP A 266 12.48 -4.27 18.66
N VAL A 267 12.40 -4.07 17.34
CA VAL A 267 11.49 -3.11 16.68
C VAL A 267 10.03 -3.55 16.76
N PHE A 268 9.79 -4.84 16.99
CA PHE A 268 8.45 -5.43 16.96
C PHE A 268 7.69 -5.27 18.28
N ARG A 269 6.50 -4.70 18.19
CA ARG A 269 5.45 -4.80 19.23
C ARG A 269 4.83 -6.20 19.22
N ASP A 270 4.11 -6.56 20.28
CA ASP A 270 3.54 -7.91 20.47
C ASP A 270 2.73 -8.42 19.27
N ASP A 271 1.87 -7.58 18.69
CA ASP A 271 1.08 -7.95 17.50
C ASP A 271 1.98 -8.32 16.30
N THR A 272 3.09 -7.61 16.14
CA THR A 272 4.05 -7.86 15.06
C THR A 272 4.88 -9.10 15.31
N ARG A 273 5.28 -9.33 16.57
CA ARG A 273 5.96 -10.56 16.98
C ARG A 273 5.10 -11.77 16.67
N ASN A 274 3.79 -11.71 16.95
CA ASN A 274 2.85 -12.79 16.62
C ASN A 274 2.76 -13.07 15.12
N LEU A 275 2.79 -12.03 14.27
CA LEU A 275 2.82 -12.20 12.82
C LEU A 275 4.14 -12.83 12.37
N PHE A 276 5.26 -12.37 12.94
CA PHE A 276 6.57 -12.94 12.68
C PHE A 276 6.66 -14.43 13.06
N PHE A 277 6.14 -14.83 14.22
CA PHE A 277 6.10 -16.24 14.63
C PHE A 277 5.24 -17.10 13.69
N GLN A 278 4.14 -16.56 13.18
CA GLN A 278 3.33 -17.22 12.15
C GLN A 278 4.10 -17.37 10.83
N CYS A 279 4.88 -16.35 10.43
CA CYS A 279 5.73 -16.41 9.25
C CYS A 279 6.70 -17.58 9.33
N ILE A 280 7.42 -17.71 10.45
CA ILE A 280 8.36 -18.81 10.69
C ILE A 280 7.64 -20.15 10.61
N THR A 281 6.54 -20.30 11.34
CA THR A 281 5.75 -21.54 11.39
C THR A 281 5.31 -21.99 10.00
N LYS A 282 4.72 -21.06 9.22
CA LYS A 282 4.26 -21.33 7.85
C LYS A 282 5.42 -21.70 6.92
N SER A 283 6.55 -21.02 7.06
CA SER A 283 7.72 -21.27 6.21
C SER A 283 8.35 -22.63 6.50
N LEU A 284 8.48 -23.01 7.78
CA LEU A 284 9.04 -24.30 8.17
C LEU A 284 8.14 -25.46 7.77
N HIS A 285 6.82 -25.35 7.97
CA HIS A 285 5.87 -26.35 7.46
C HIS A 285 5.84 -26.41 5.93
N SER A 286 6.09 -25.28 5.25
CA SER A 286 6.24 -25.29 3.80
C SER A 286 7.50 -26.05 3.41
N LEU A 287 8.66 -25.77 4.02
CA LEU A 287 9.92 -26.43 3.69
C LEU A 287 9.92 -27.93 3.98
N TYR A 288 9.31 -28.31 5.11
CA TYR A 288 9.31 -29.66 5.64
C TYR A 288 7.84 -30.12 5.77
N PRO A 289 7.18 -30.45 4.66
CA PRO A 289 5.74 -30.70 4.64
C PRO A 289 5.32 -32.01 5.34
N LYS A 290 6.27 -32.89 5.67
CA LYS A 290 6.02 -34.21 6.30
C LYS A 290 6.53 -34.32 7.74
N LEU A 291 6.75 -33.19 8.42
CA LEU A 291 7.22 -33.18 9.81
C LEU A 291 6.32 -33.98 10.76
N ASP A 292 5.00 -33.98 10.54
CA ASP A 292 4.04 -34.75 11.36
C ASP A 292 4.26 -36.27 11.27
N MET A 293 4.96 -36.73 10.22
CA MET A 293 5.35 -38.12 10.01
C MET A 293 6.82 -38.39 10.39
N CYS A 294 7.45 -37.48 11.13
CA CYS A 294 8.88 -37.50 11.46
C CYS A 294 9.81 -37.54 10.22
N ASP A 295 9.36 -37.00 9.09
CA ASP A 295 10.12 -36.95 7.85
C ASP A 295 10.57 -35.51 7.55
N PHE A 296 11.89 -35.30 7.57
CA PHE A 296 12.56 -34.02 7.35
C PHE A 296 12.91 -33.77 5.86
N ASN A 297 12.38 -34.57 4.95
CA ASN A 297 12.58 -34.38 3.51
C ASN A 297 11.92 -33.08 3.02
N THR A 298 12.65 -32.34 2.19
CA THR A 298 12.24 -31.06 1.61
C THR A 298 11.52 -31.19 0.27
N LEU A 299 11.11 -32.40 -0.11
CA LEU A 299 10.50 -32.74 -1.39
C LEU A 299 11.31 -32.23 -2.61
N GLY A 300 12.64 -32.29 -2.51
CA GLY A 300 13.54 -31.88 -3.58
C GLY A 300 13.85 -30.38 -3.62
N VAL A 301 13.40 -29.58 -2.64
CA VAL A 301 13.88 -28.20 -2.49
C VAL A 301 15.33 -28.24 -1.98
N PRO A 302 16.29 -27.63 -2.70
CA PRO A 302 17.67 -27.54 -2.23
C PRO A 302 17.78 -26.61 -1.02
N LEU A 303 18.56 -27.04 -0.03
CA LEU A 303 18.88 -26.21 1.13
C LEU A 303 20.12 -25.36 0.83
N HIS A 304 19.98 -24.05 1.00
CA HIS A 304 21.08 -23.11 0.93
C HIS A 304 22.08 -23.39 2.07
N GLU A 305 23.38 -23.21 1.81
CA GLU A 305 24.46 -23.55 2.76
C GLU A 305 24.31 -22.86 4.13
N LYS A 306 23.73 -21.66 4.12
CA LYS A 306 23.47 -20.86 5.34
C LYS A 306 22.17 -21.22 6.06
N TRP A 307 21.37 -22.15 5.56
CA TRP A 307 20.07 -22.48 6.15
C TRP A 307 20.21 -23.00 7.59
N THR A 308 21.19 -23.86 7.85
CA THR A 308 21.48 -24.36 9.20
C THR A 308 21.80 -23.23 10.19
N GLN A 309 22.49 -22.18 9.72
CA GLN A 309 22.77 -21.00 10.56
C GLN A 309 21.47 -20.25 10.88
N CYS A 310 20.53 -20.16 9.94
CA CYS A 310 19.22 -19.57 10.18
C CYS A 310 18.42 -20.36 11.23
N LEU A 311 18.43 -21.70 11.18
CA LEU A 311 17.77 -22.53 12.19
C LEU A 311 18.38 -22.34 13.60
N LEU A 312 19.71 -22.30 13.71
CA LEU A 312 20.39 -22.02 14.97
C LEU A 312 20.06 -20.62 15.52
N ARG A 313 19.89 -19.64 14.62
CA ARG A 313 19.44 -18.29 14.98
C ARG A 313 18.02 -18.32 15.54
N LEU A 314 17.08 -18.98 14.87
CA LEU A 314 15.71 -19.15 15.36
C LEU A 314 15.67 -19.81 16.74
N LYS A 315 16.46 -20.87 16.96
CA LYS A 315 16.60 -21.52 18.28
C LYS A 315 17.11 -20.54 19.34
N THR A 316 18.09 -19.71 18.99
CA THR A 316 18.62 -18.68 19.89
C THR A 316 17.55 -17.66 20.24
N MET A 317 16.75 -17.22 19.25
CA MET A 317 15.64 -16.28 19.46
C MET A 317 14.58 -16.85 20.42
N VAL A 318 14.19 -18.12 20.26
CA VAL A 318 13.28 -18.82 21.19
C VAL A 318 13.82 -18.75 22.63
N ASN A 319 15.09 -19.09 22.82
CA ASN A 319 15.73 -19.04 24.14
C ASN A 319 15.81 -17.62 24.71
N VAL A 320 15.96 -16.59 23.87
CA VAL A 320 15.94 -15.19 24.30
C VAL A 320 14.53 -14.77 24.73
N GLU A 321 13.50 -15.08 23.96
CA GLU A 321 12.12 -14.75 24.31
C GLU A 321 11.65 -15.44 25.61
N ILE A 322 12.02 -16.72 25.80
CA ILE A 322 11.78 -17.44 27.06
C ILE A 322 12.45 -16.71 28.23
N ARG A 323 13.73 -16.33 28.08
CA ARG A 323 14.49 -15.61 29.10
C ARG A 323 13.88 -14.24 29.41
N LYS A 324 13.53 -13.45 28.39
CA LYS A 324 12.88 -12.13 28.54
C LYS A 324 11.59 -12.25 29.36
N ASN A 325 10.73 -13.23 29.06
CA ASN A 325 9.47 -13.44 29.78
C ASN A 325 9.68 -13.93 31.24
N SER A 326 10.76 -14.67 31.50
CA SER A 326 11.12 -15.17 32.84
C SER A 326 11.72 -14.12 33.78
N LEU A 327 12.24 -13.00 33.26
CA LEU A 327 12.94 -11.98 34.05
C LEU A 327 11.95 -10.95 34.62
N ALA A 328 11.84 -10.89 35.95
CA ALA A 328 10.93 -9.99 36.66
C ALA A 328 11.14 -8.49 36.37
N ARG A 329 12.35 -8.07 35.94
CA ARG A 329 12.68 -6.66 35.66
C ARG A 329 11.99 -6.07 34.42
N TYR A 330 11.47 -6.90 33.51
CA TYR A 330 10.69 -6.44 32.35
C TYR A 330 9.18 -6.42 32.61
N LYS A 331 8.73 -6.79 33.83
CA LYS A 331 7.32 -6.84 34.21
C LYS A 331 6.86 -5.50 34.81
N THR A 332 6.75 -4.45 34.01
CA THR A 332 6.14 -3.18 34.44
C THR A 332 4.62 -3.25 34.38
N SER A 333 4.01 -3.49 35.55
CA SER A 333 2.63 -3.17 35.98
C SER A 333 1.39 -3.53 35.13
N GLN A 334 0.52 -4.30 35.78
CA GLN A 334 -0.96 -4.39 35.71
C GLN A 334 -1.69 -5.20 34.61
N LEU A 335 -1.02 -5.81 33.64
CA LEU A 335 -1.64 -6.84 32.77
C LEU A 335 -0.66 -7.99 32.46
N SER A 336 0.01 -8.53 33.48
CA SER A 336 0.94 -9.65 33.34
C SER A 336 0.19 -10.95 33.02
N ASN A 337 -0.14 -11.15 31.74
CA ASN A 337 -0.49 -12.47 31.25
C ASN A 337 0.83 -13.25 31.10
N ASP A 338 1.20 -14.05 32.09
CA ASP A 338 2.42 -14.91 32.07
C ASP A 338 2.39 -15.98 30.95
N LYS A 339 1.35 -15.99 30.12
CA LYS A 339 1.17 -16.95 29.03
C LYS A 339 1.82 -16.42 27.76
N PHE A 340 2.77 -17.20 27.23
CA PHE A 340 3.24 -17.01 25.87
C PHE A 340 2.08 -17.06 24.89
N SER A 341 2.19 -16.31 23.80
CA SER A 341 1.19 -16.35 22.74
C SER A 341 1.19 -17.72 22.06
N GLU A 342 0.01 -18.18 21.62
CA GLU A 342 -0.11 -19.43 20.87
C GLU A 342 0.80 -19.49 19.63
N PRO A 343 0.94 -18.41 18.83
CA PRO A 343 1.92 -18.38 17.74
C PRO A 343 3.36 -18.62 18.19
N PHE A 344 3.77 -18.08 19.34
CA PHE A 344 5.11 -18.30 19.87
C PHE A 344 5.30 -19.76 20.31
N ILE A 345 4.31 -20.34 21.02
CA ILE A 345 4.37 -21.73 21.47
C ILE A 345 4.51 -22.68 20.29
N LYS A 346 3.68 -22.53 19.25
CA LYS A 346 3.76 -23.35 18.02
C LYS A 346 5.10 -23.20 17.31
N MET A 347 5.53 -21.96 17.10
CA MET A 347 6.80 -21.68 16.43
C MET A 347 7.98 -22.27 17.20
N SER A 348 8.02 -22.08 18.52
CA SER A 348 9.12 -22.56 19.36
C SER A 348 9.20 -24.08 19.41
N ALA A 349 8.06 -24.77 19.53
CA ALA A 349 8.03 -26.23 19.46
C ALA A 349 8.57 -26.73 18.11
N LEU A 350 8.15 -26.11 17.00
CA LEU A 350 8.56 -26.48 15.66
C LEU A 350 10.06 -26.26 15.44
N VAL A 351 10.58 -25.09 15.84
CA VAL A 351 12.01 -24.73 15.73
C VAL A 351 12.90 -25.61 16.60
N MET A 352 12.42 -26.11 17.73
CA MET A 352 13.18 -27.00 18.60
C MET A 352 13.14 -28.46 18.15
N TYR A 353 12.08 -28.84 17.41
CA TYR A 353 11.90 -30.18 16.88
C TYR A 353 12.76 -30.45 15.63
N ILE A 354 12.86 -29.44 14.75
CA ILE A 354 13.78 -29.40 13.59
C ILE A 354 15.20 -29.14 14.09
#